data_AF-A0A358M8X5-F1
#
_entry.id   AF-A0A358M8X5-F1
#
_cell.length_a   1.000
_cell.length_b   1.000
_cell.length_c   1.000
_cell.angle_alpha   90.00
_cell.angle_beta   90.00
_cell.angle_gamma   90.00
#
_symmetry.space_group_name_H-M   'P 1'
#
loop_
_entity.id
_entity.type
_entity.pdbx_description
1 polymer ?
#
loop_
_entity_poly.entity_id
_entity_poly.type
_entity_poly.pdbx_seq_one_letter_code
_entity_poly.pdbx_strand_id
1 'polypeptide(L)'
;MRLKRILFMLLACFTLTACFSACGRAQLPASEELSVVAANFPAYDFSRQVLGNAGQVTMLLPPGSESHSYEPTAQDILKIQGCDLFVYTGGESDAWVDKILNSLGREINTLKMMDCVSVLEEEDGHEPDEHVWTSPVNAIRITEEIRNRLCEID
;
A
#
# COMPACT_ATOMS: atom_id res chain seq x y z
N MET A 1 -14.68 60.11 19.34
CA MET A 1 -13.81 59.64 18.23
C MET A 1 -12.48 59.01 18.69
N ARG A 2 -11.85 59.48 19.78
CA ARG A 2 -10.58 58.90 20.27
C ARG A 2 -10.69 57.47 20.82
N LEU A 3 -11.76 57.15 21.56
CA LEU A 3 -11.95 55.82 22.16
C LEU A 3 -12.21 54.71 21.11
N LYS A 4 -12.97 55.01 20.04
CA LYS A 4 -13.20 54.08 18.92
C LYS A 4 -11.91 53.76 18.14
N ARG A 5 -10.98 54.73 18.05
CA ARG A 5 -9.67 54.53 17.42
C ARG A 5 -8.75 53.63 18.25
N ILE A 6 -8.78 53.78 19.58
CA ILE A 6 -8.01 52.93 20.50
C ILE A 6 -8.55 51.49 20.49
N LEU A 7 -9.87 51.31 20.49
CA LEU A 7 -10.50 49.99 20.41
C LEU A 7 -10.19 49.27 19.08
N PHE A 8 -10.16 50.03 17.97
CA PHE A 8 -9.80 49.49 16.66
C PHE A 8 -8.32 49.09 16.58
N MET A 9 -7.42 49.84 17.21
CA MET A 9 -6.00 49.50 17.32
C MET A 9 -5.76 48.23 18.15
N LEU A 10 -6.47 48.08 19.28
CA LEU A 10 -6.34 46.90 20.14
C LEU A 10 -6.85 45.63 19.46
N LEU A 11 -7.95 45.72 18.71
CA LEU A 11 -8.50 44.60 17.95
C LEU A 11 -7.56 44.17 16.81
N ALA A 12 -6.97 45.13 16.09
CA ALA A 12 -5.99 44.85 15.04
C ALA A 12 -4.69 44.23 15.58
N CYS A 13 -4.26 44.64 16.78
CA CYS A 13 -3.09 44.06 17.44
C CYS A 13 -3.36 42.61 17.89
N PHE A 14 -4.55 42.33 18.43
CA PHE A 14 -4.95 40.97 18.84
C PHE A 14 -5.00 39.99 17.66
N THR A 15 -5.54 40.42 16.50
CA THR A 15 -5.56 39.60 15.28
C THR A 15 -4.16 39.32 14.73
N LEU A 16 -3.20 40.24 14.89
CA LEU A 16 -1.84 40.07 14.40
C LEU A 16 -1.05 39.04 15.23
N THR A 17 -1.24 39.02 16.54
CA THR A 17 -0.63 38.02 17.45
C THR A 17 -1.20 36.61 17.25
N ALA A 18 -2.48 36.48 16.89
CA ALA A 18 -3.09 35.18 16.60
C ALA A 18 -2.53 34.53 15.33
N CYS A 19 -2.16 35.33 14.31
CA CYS A 19 -1.53 34.83 13.08
C CYS A 19 -0.10 34.32 13.29
N PHE A 20 0.67 34.87 14.25
CA PHE A 20 2.06 34.46 14.47
C PHE A 20 2.23 33.17 15.28
N SER A 21 1.22 32.76 16.06
CA SER A 21 1.30 31.55 16.88
C SER A 21 1.03 30.25 16.10
N ALA A 22 0.62 30.35 14.83
CA ALA A 22 0.29 29.21 13.99
C ALA A 22 1.47 28.63 13.18
N CYS A 23 2.60 29.35 13.11
CA CYS A 23 3.77 28.93 12.30
C CYS A 23 4.85 28.18 13.10
N GLY A 24 4.60 27.85 14.37
CA GLY A 24 5.60 27.28 15.28
C GLY A 24 5.51 25.77 15.53
N ARG A 25 4.73 25.00 14.75
CA ARG A 25 4.82 23.55 14.82
C ARG A 25 6.08 23.11 14.11
N ALA A 26 7.11 22.78 14.89
CA ALA A 26 8.23 22.02 14.41
C ALA A 26 7.69 20.76 13.74
N GLN A 27 7.83 20.68 12.42
CA GLN A 27 7.60 19.48 11.65
C GLN A 27 8.62 18.47 12.20
N LEU A 28 8.16 17.50 12.99
CA LEU A 28 8.94 16.29 13.21
C LEU A 28 9.32 15.76 11.82
N PRO A 29 10.54 15.25 11.59
CA PRO A 29 10.85 14.60 10.33
C PRO A 29 9.75 13.56 10.10
N ALA A 30 9.02 13.69 8.98
CA ALA A 30 8.06 12.69 8.60
C ALA A 30 8.85 11.38 8.52
N SER A 31 8.46 10.40 9.34
CA SER A 31 8.83 9.01 9.08
C SER A 31 8.54 8.76 7.61
N GLU A 32 9.49 8.19 6.84
CA GLU A 32 9.18 7.77 5.48
C GLU A 32 7.98 6.82 5.57
N GLU A 33 6.86 7.22 4.99
CA GLU A 33 5.63 6.43 5.00
C GLU A 33 5.87 5.17 4.16
N LEU A 34 5.55 3.99 4.73
CA LEU A 34 5.71 2.72 4.03
C LEU A 34 4.88 2.71 2.74
N SER A 35 5.48 2.25 1.64
CA SER A 35 4.85 2.13 0.34
C SER A 35 4.66 0.66 -0.02
N VAL A 36 3.42 0.22 -0.09
CA VAL A 36 3.06 -1.15 -0.52
C VAL A 36 2.41 -1.10 -1.89
N VAL A 37 2.84 -1.97 -2.80
CA VAL A 37 2.14 -2.18 -4.07
C VAL A 37 1.44 -3.54 -4.00
N ALA A 38 0.18 -3.58 -4.40
CA ALA A 38 -0.63 -4.78 -4.46
C ALA A 38 -1.05 -5.04 -5.91
N ALA A 39 -0.90 -6.28 -6.38
CA ALA A 39 -1.30 -6.65 -7.73
C ALA A 39 -2.81 -6.46 -7.94
N ASN A 40 -3.64 -7.11 -7.12
CA ASN A 40 -5.10 -7.14 -7.25
C ASN A 40 -5.81 -6.74 -5.94
N PHE A 41 -7.15 -6.80 -5.96
CA PHE A 41 -7.97 -6.33 -4.84
C PHE A 41 -7.77 -7.12 -3.53
N PRO A 42 -7.71 -8.46 -3.49
CA PRO A 42 -7.40 -9.20 -2.27
C PRO A 42 -6.08 -8.78 -1.62
N ALA A 43 -5.00 -8.71 -2.41
CA ALA A 43 -3.71 -8.23 -1.93
C ALA A 43 -3.78 -6.80 -1.39
N TYR A 44 -4.52 -5.92 -2.09
CA TYR A 44 -4.71 -4.52 -1.69
C TYR A 44 -5.48 -4.40 -0.37
N ASP A 45 -6.60 -5.11 -0.24
CA ASP A 45 -7.48 -5.01 0.92
C ASP A 45 -6.80 -5.57 2.18
N PHE A 46 -6.14 -6.72 2.09
CA PHE A 46 -5.40 -7.25 3.24
C PHE A 46 -4.25 -6.33 3.63
N SER A 47 -3.48 -5.84 2.65
CA SER A 47 -2.37 -4.92 2.92
C SER A 47 -2.82 -3.61 3.56
N ARG A 48 -3.88 -2.97 3.05
CA ARG A 48 -4.33 -1.67 3.60
C ARG A 48 -4.87 -1.81 5.02
N GLN A 49 -5.52 -2.94 5.33
CA GLN A 49 -6.08 -3.21 6.66
C GLN A 49 -4.98 -3.46 7.69
N VAL A 50 -3.88 -4.11 7.29
CA VAL A 50 -2.70 -4.30 8.16
C VAL A 50 -1.91 -3.01 8.32
N LEU A 51 -1.66 -2.29 7.23
CA LEU A 51 -0.81 -1.10 7.21
C LEU A 51 -1.41 0.09 7.97
N GLY A 52 -2.74 0.25 7.92
CA GLY A 52 -3.44 1.33 8.60
C GLY A 52 -2.93 2.72 8.20
N ASN A 53 -2.43 3.49 9.18
CA ASN A 53 -1.92 4.85 8.96
C ASN A 53 -0.39 4.92 8.85
N ALA A 54 0.31 3.78 8.82
CA ALA A 54 1.77 3.73 8.74
C ALA A 54 2.31 3.97 7.32
N GLY A 55 1.43 4.00 6.32
CA GLY A 55 1.84 4.15 4.93
C GLY A 55 0.68 4.14 3.94
N GLN A 56 1.01 3.90 2.68
CA GLN A 56 0.07 3.85 1.56
C GLN A 56 0.16 2.52 0.81
N VAL A 57 -1.00 2.01 0.40
CA VAL A 57 -1.11 0.86 -0.51
C VAL A 57 -1.60 1.33 -1.88
N THR A 58 -0.88 0.94 -2.94
CA THR A 58 -1.26 1.18 -4.34
C THR A 58 -1.71 -0.12 -4.97
N MET A 59 -2.91 -0.17 -5.55
CA MET A 59 -3.39 -1.31 -6.32
C MET A 59 -3.06 -1.15 -7.81
N LEU A 60 -2.50 -2.19 -8.45
CA LEU A 60 -2.16 -2.15 -9.87
C LEU A 60 -3.37 -2.42 -10.76
N LEU A 61 -4.06 -3.54 -10.55
CA LEU A 61 -5.26 -3.91 -11.29
C LEU A 61 -6.47 -3.20 -10.68
N PRO A 62 -7.13 -2.28 -11.42
CA PRO A 62 -8.33 -1.62 -10.91
C PRO A 62 -9.51 -2.60 -10.78
N PRO A 63 -10.52 -2.28 -9.97
CA PRO A 63 -11.68 -3.15 -9.80
C PRO A 63 -12.40 -3.39 -11.14
N GLY A 64 -12.73 -4.65 -11.40
CA GLY A 64 -13.40 -5.07 -12.65
C GLY A 64 -12.46 -5.34 -13.83
N SER A 65 -11.14 -5.20 -13.64
CA SER A 65 -10.16 -5.71 -14.59
C SER A 65 -10.01 -7.23 -14.50
N GLU A 66 -9.74 -7.86 -15.63
CA GLU A 66 -9.37 -9.26 -15.74
C GLU A 66 -7.91 -9.46 -15.32
N SER A 67 -7.64 -10.36 -14.37
CA SER A 67 -6.29 -10.61 -13.86
C SER A 67 -5.51 -11.56 -14.76
N HIS A 68 -6.15 -12.59 -15.30
CA HIS A 68 -5.47 -13.63 -16.07
C HIS A 68 -4.86 -13.11 -17.39
N SER A 69 -5.35 -11.97 -17.89
CA SER A 69 -4.86 -11.34 -19.11
C SER A 69 -4.14 -10.01 -18.86
N TYR A 70 -3.78 -9.71 -17.61
CA TYR A 70 -3.14 -8.45 -17.28
C TYR A 70 -1.70 -8.40 -17.81
N GLU A 71 -1.38 -7.30 -18.50
CA GLU A 71 -0.01 -7.00 -18.91
C GLU A 71 0.45 -5.71 -18.22
N PRO A 72 1.50 -5.76 -17.39
CA PRO A 72 1.97 -4.62 -16.61
C PRO A 72 2.54 -3.51 -17.50
N THR A 73 2.19 -2.26 -17.18
CA THR A 73 2.75 -1.10 -17.88
C THR A 73 4.15 -0.75 -17.36
N ALA A 74 4.91 0.04 -18.11
CA ALA A 74 6.18 0.59 -17.63
C ALA A 74 6.01 1.39 -16.32
N GLN A 75 4.87 2.05 -16.14
CA GLN A 75 4.58 2.78 -14.91
C GLN A 75 4.35 1.84 -13.73
N ASP A 76 3.75 0.67 -13.96
CA ASP A 76 3.52 -0.33 -12.91
C ASP A 76 4.84 -0.97 -12.47
N ILE A 77 5.74 -1.26 -13.41
CA ILE A 77 7.10 -1.71 -13.12
C ILE A 77 7.84 -0.68 -12.24
N LEU A 78 7.73 0.61 -12.55
CA LEU A 78 8.36 1.66 -11.74
C LEU A 78 7.77 1.75 -10.33
N LYS A 79 6.46 1.53 -10.16
CA LYS A 79 5.83 1.46 -8.82
C LYS A 79 6.37 0.28 -8.03
N ILE A 80 6.42 -0.91 -8.64
CA ILE A 80 6.97 -2.13 -8.01
C ILE A 80 8.44 -1.90 -7.61
N GLN A 81 9.23 -1.31 -8.51
CA GLN A 81 10.63 -1.01 -8.24
C GLN A 81 10.82 0.05 -7.15
N GLY A 82 9.83 0.89 -6.87
CA GLY A 82 9.91 1.97 -5.87
C GLY A 82 9.26 1.64 -4.52
N CYS A 83 8.61 0.49 -4.37
CA CYS A 83 7.89 0.14 -3.15
C CYS A 83 8.76 -0.60 -2.14
N ASP A 84 8.31 -0.58 -0.88
CA ASP A 84 8.93 -1.29 0.23
C ASP A 84 8.49 -2.75 0.29
N LEU A 85 7.26 -3.05 -0.17
CA LEU A 85 6.70 -4.40 -0.28
C LEU A 85 5.79 -4.51 -1.51
N PHE A 86 6.01 -5.52 -2.34
CA PHE A 86 5.10 -5.90 -3.41
C PHE A 86 4.33 -7.19 -3.06
N VAL A 87 3.00 -7.10 -2.97
CA VAL A 87 2.10 -8.20 -2.62
C VAL A 87 1.30 -8.64 -3.85
N TYR A 88 1.29 -9.93 -4.13
CA TYR A 88 0.62 -10.51 -5.31
C TYR A 88 0.10 -11.92 -4.99
N THR A 89 -0.84 -12.42 -5.79
CA THR A 89 -1.44 -13.74 -5.60
C THR A 89 -0.40 -14.84 -5.81
N GLY A 90 0.27 -14.81 -6.97
CA GLY A 90 0.99 -15.96 -7.53
C GLY A 90 0.13 -16.70 -8.56
N GLY A 91 0.57 -17.89 -8.97
CA GLY A 91 -0.17 -18.71 -9.93
C GLY A 91 -0.07 -18.17 -11.36
N GLU A 92 -1.02 -18.59 -12.19
CA GLU A 92 -1.08 -18.18 -13.59
C GLU A 92 -1.48 -16.71 -13.77
N SER A 93 -2.41 -16.19 -12.95
CA SER A 93 -2.82 -14.78 -12.96
C SER A 93 -1.65 -13.82 -12.81
N ASP A 94 -0.62 -14.23 -12.07
CA ASP A 94 0.57 -13.43 -11.81
C ASP A 94 1.84 -13.97 -12.47
N ALA A 95 1.73 -14.81 -13.50
CA ALA A 95 2.89 -15.33 -14.24
C ALA A 95 3.80 -14.21 -14.81
N TRP A 96 3.23 -13.03 -15.06
CA TRP A 96 3.96 -11.84 -15.49
C TRP A 96 4.92 -11.29 -14.42
N VAL A 97 4.67 -11.55 -13.14
CA VAL A 97 5.47 -11.03 -12.01
C VAL A 97 6.90 -11.55 -12.07
N ASP A 98 7.09 -12.85 -12.27
CA ASP A 98 8.42 -13.46 -12.29
C ASP A 98 9.27 -12.88 -13.42
N LYS A 99 8.66 -12.59 -14.59
CA LYS A 99 9.35 -11.94 -15.71
C LYS A 99 9.82 -10.53 -15.33
N ILE A 100 9.00 -9.76 -14.62
CA ILE A 100 9.39 -8.42 -14.15
C ILE A 100 10.50 -8.54 -13.12
N LEU A 101 10.31 -9.31 -12.06
CA LEU A 101 11.27 -9.39 -10.96
C LEU A 101 12.66 -9.83 -11.45
N ASN A 102 12.72 -10.79 -12.38
CA ASN A 102 13.98 -11.22 -13.01
C ASN A 102 14.61 -10.16 -13.93
N SER A 103 13.81 -9.23 -14.45
CA SER A 103 14.29 -8.11 -15.28
C SER A 103 14.80 -6.94 -14.44
N LEU A 104 14.45 -6.87 -13.16
CA LEU A 104 14.91 -5.84 -12.26
C LEU A 104 16.37 -6.10 -11.88
N GLY A 105 17.21 -5.07 -11.98
CA GLY A 105 18.62 -5.15 -11.58
C GLY A 105 18.86 -5.15 -10.06
N ARG A 106 17.82 -5.39 -9.26
CA ARG A 106 17.85 -5.41 -7.79
C ARG A 106 16.78 -6.33 -7.25
N GLU A 107 16.99 -6.85 -6.05
CA GLU A 107 15.95 -7.56 -5.30
C GLU A 107 14.91 -6.57 -4.77
N ILE A 108 13.64 -6.99 -4.80
CA ILE A 108 12.49 -6.29 -4.23
C ILE A 108 11.92 -7.18 -3.14
N ASN A 109 11.48 -6.60 -2.02
CA ASN A 109 10.73 -7.37 -1.03
C ASN A 109 9.37 -7.72 -1.62
N THR A 110 9.07 -9.01 -1.67
CA THR A 110 7.79 -9.50 -2.17
C THR A 110 7.11 -10.45 -1.21
N LEU A 111 5.79 -10.57 -1.34
CA LEU A 111 4.96 -11.59 -0.71
C LEU A 111 4.01 -12.17 -1.77
N LYS A 112 4.18 -13.46 -2.06
CA LYS A 112 3.27 -14.26 -2.89
C LYS A 112 2.24 -14.94 -1.98
N MET A 113 0.96 -14.60 -2.12
CA MET A 113 -0.09 -15.07 -1.21
C MET A 113 -0.26 -16.59 -1.22
N MET A 114 -0.03 -17.23 -2.36
CA MET A 114 -0.08 -18.70 -2.48
C MET A 114 1.00 -19.39 -1.63
N ASP A 115 2.14 -18.75 -1.38
CA ASP A 115 3.21 -19.33 -0.53
C ASP A 115 2.85 -19.30 0.96
N CYS A 116 1.82 -18.53 1.36
CA CYS A 116 1.37 -18.42 2.74
C CYS A 116 0.45 -19.57 3.18
N VAL A 117 0.00 -20.42 2.25
CA VAL A 117 -1.10 -21.36 2.47
C VAL A 117 -0.86 -22.71 1.80
N SER A 118 -1.71 -23.69 2.14
CA SER A 118 -1.77 -24.94 1.41
C SER A 118 -2.72 -24.75 0.22
N VAL A 119 -2.16 -24.79 -0.98
CA VAL A 119 -2.89 -24.60 -2.24
C VAL A 119 -3.61 -25.89 -2.63
N LEU A 120 -4.85 -25.76 -3.12
CA LEU A 120 -5.64 -26.87 -3.66
C LEU A 120 -5.39 -27.00 -5.16
N GLU A 121 -5.70 -28.14 -5.75
CA GLU A 121 -5.70 -28.30 -7.21
C GLU A 121 -7.04 -27.82 -7.79
N GLU A 122 -7.01 -27.30 -9.01
CA GLU A 122 -8.22 -26.96 -9.77
C GLU A 122 -9.05 -28.22 -10.11
N GLU A 123 -10.31 -28.03 -10.51
CA GLU A 123 -11.25 -29.14 -10.78
C GLU A 123 -10.78 -30.07 -11.91
N ASP A 124 -9.97 -29.58 -12.85
CA ASP A 124 -9.39 -30.37 -13.94
C ASP A 124 -8.05 -31.04 -13.58
N GLY A 125 -7.53 -30.78 -12.37
CA GLY A 125 -6.37 -31.44 -11.78
C GLY A 125 -5.03 -31.10 -12.45
N HIS A 126 -4.97 -30.05 -13.27
CA HIS A 126 -3.75 -29.68 -13.99
C HIS A 126 -2.96 -28.58 -13.29
N GLU A 127 -3.63 -27.66 -12.59
CA GLU A 127 -3.00 -26.47 -12.05
C GLU A 127 -3.42 -26.19 -10.59
N PRO A 128 -2.59 -25.50 -9.80
CA PRO A 128 -2.96 -25.07 -8.45
C PRO A 128 -3.98 -23.93 -8.49
N ASP A 129 -5.08 -24.03 -7.73
CA ASP A 129 -6.09 -22.98 -7.62
C ASP A 129 -5.54 -21.75 -6.90
N GLU A 130 -5.36 -20.67 -7.64
CA GLU A 130 -4.81 -19.41 -7.17
C GLU A 130 -5.78 -18.53 -6.36
N HIS A 131 -7.07 -18.88 -6.31
CA HIS A 131 -8.12 -18.14 -5.60
C HIS A 131 -8.07 -18.33 -4.08
N VAL A 132 -6.86 -18.43 -3.52
CA VAL A 132 -6.57 -18.80 -2.14
C VAL A 132 -7.22 -17.88 -1.11
N TRP A 133 -7.48 -16.61 -1.46
CA TRP A 133 -8.11 -15.61 -0.59
C TRP A 133 -9.59 -15.88 -0.32
N THR A 134 -10.25 -16.72 -1.12
CA THR A 134 -11.69 -17.04 -0.97
C THR A 134 -11.98 -17.88 0.28
N SER A 135 -10.95 -18.50 0.87
CA SER A 135 -11.02 -19.18 2.16
C SER A 135 -10.70 -18.20 3.30
N PRO A 136 -11.63 -17.97 4.26
CA PRO A 136 -11.35 -17.12 5.43
C PRO A 136 -10.16 -17.62 6.27
N VAL A 137 -9.91 -18.94 6.30
CA VAL A 137 -8.75 -19.51 7.02
C VAL A 137 -7.44 -19.11 6.33
N ASN A 138 -7.42 -19.12 5.00
CA ASN A 138 -6.27 -18.68 4.22
C ASN A 138 -6.07 -17.17 4.35
N ALA A 139 -7.15 -16.38 4.32
CA ALA A 139 -7.09 -14.94 4.49
C ALA A 139 -6.43 -14.53 5.83
N ILE A 140 -6.70 -15.26 6.93
CA ILE A 140 -6.01 -15.05 8.21
C ILE A 140 -4.51 -15.24 8.06
N ARG A 141 -4.07 -16.35 7.47
CA ARG A 141 -2.64 -16.67 7.29
C ARG A 141 -1.92 -15.65 6.40
N ILE A 142 -2.55 -15.27 5.30
CA ILE A 142 -2.01 -14.25 4.39
C ILE A 142 -1.87 -12.91 5.10
N THR A 143 -2.88 -12.51 5.89
CA THR A 143 -2.86 -11.26 6.67
C THR A 143 -1.76 -11.29 7.74
N GLU A 144 -1.58 -12.41 8.44
CA GLU A 144 -0.50 -12.59 9.40
C GLU A 144 0.87 -12.48 8.76
N GLU A 145 1.05 -13.04 7.56
CA GLU A 145 2.32 -12.97 6.85
C GLU A 145 2.59 -11.55 6.32
N ILE A 146 1.58 -10.85 5.80
CA ILE A 146 1.71 -9.43 5.43
C ILE A 146 2.16 -8.61 6.65
N ARG A 147 1.56 -8.83 7.82
CA ARG A 147 1.99 -8.18 9.08
C ARG A 147 3.45 -8.49 9.39
N ASN A 148 3.85 -9.77 9.34
CA ASN A 148 5.22 -10.17 9.65
C ASN A 148 6.22 -9.47 8.73
N ARG A 149 5.96 -9.45 7.41
CA ARG A 149 6.84 -8.79 6.43
C ARG A 149 6.93 -7.29 6.66
N LEU A 150 5.81 -6.63 6.96
CA LEU A 150 5.83 -5.20 7.26
C LEU A 150 6.65 -4.92 8.54
N CYS A 151 6.51 -5.74 9.59
CA CYS A 151 7.33 -5.63 10.82
C CYS A 151 8.83 -5.93 10.61
N GLU A 152 9.19 -6.67 9.56
CA GLU A 152 10.60 -6.88 9.19
C GLU A 152 11.20 -5.65 8.48
N ILE A 153 10.34 -4.88 7.80
CA ILE A 153 10.72 -3.69 7.04
C ILE A 153 10.81 -2.45 7.97
N ASP A 154 9.88 -2.29 8.91
CA ASP A 154 9.79 -1.19 9.91
C ASP A 154 9.15 -1.67 11.22
#